data_AF-A0A4Q5R550-F1
#
_entry.id   AF-A0A4Q5R550-F1
#
_cell.length_a   1.000
_cell.length_b   1.000
_cell.length_c   1.000
_cell.angle_alpha   90.00
_cell.angle_beta   90.00
_cell.angle_gamma   90.00
#
_symmetry.space_group_name_H-M   'P 1'
#
loop_
_entity.id
_entity.type
_entity.pdbx_description
1 polymer ?
#
loop_
_entity_poly.entity_id
_entity_poly.type
_entity_poly.pdbx_seq_one_letter_code
_entity_poly.pdbx_strand_id
1 'polypeptide(L)'
;MPEENIVGFLKSLGKKAETVEYLKWKPLTKDIRILSIPLYNDDSLLLIDTPNAFIINQNDSKPQQSQWKLLKSFLDKYCPASKKRILLSSYSPASPVNSFLRNTERVSMKEKKDYVKYVCVNCQFLGIDYFMPFASQAIFYRSDSDWANSFKVTYDDLAANWTAKARLLPPYSTIDLQSLVCSFKPVSDYNHSPEEYIRKARVYEEKDKEAVINDTDLEKLRKKMNRNSALFCMLFPKGFSFDLGNSFIYYNPWTRKIIQSPEKKLGHFCLVIPRQALKDVLEFDHFGDLGITMFTLIILNKSTSPKMVYVFFMLVTMQDYKHTDSLKNFRSWMSQNLAV
;
A
#
# COMPACT_ATOMS: atom_id res chain seq x y z
N MET A 1 -12.53 -1.37 2.48
CA MET A 1 -13.88 -1.03 2.97
C MET A 1 -14.21 0.40 2.55
N PRO A 2 -15.38 0.68 1.97
CA PRO A 2 -15.82 2.06 1.73
C PRO A 2 -15.85 2.84 3.05
N GLU A 3 -15.45 4.11 3.04
CA GLU A 3 -15.36 4.99 4.21
C GLU A 3 -16.65 5.02 5.06
N GLU A 4 -17.82 4.92 4.41
CA GLU A 4 -19.13 4.91 5.06
C GLU A 4 -19.35 3.67 5.94
N ASN A 5 -18.71 2.54 5.59
CA ASN A 5 -18.92 1.28 6.29
C ASN A 5 -18.06 1.14 7.54
N ILE A 6 -16.86 1.73 7.60
CA ILE A 6 -15.98 1.52 8.77
C ILE A 6 -16.45 2.30 10.00
N VAL A 7 -16.92 3.56 9.83
CA VAL A 7 -17.44 4.35 10.95
C VAL A 7 -18.74 3.71 11.47
N GLY A 8 -19.64 3.30 10.58
CA GLY A 8 -20.87 2.58 10.94
C GLY A 8 -20.57 1.26 11.65
N PHE A 9 -19.63 0.47 11.12
CA PHE A 9 -19.18 -0.78 11.73
C PHE A 9 -18.59 -0.57 13.12
N LEU A 10 -17.65 0.37 13.29
CA LEU A 10 -17.06 0.68 14.60
C LEU A 10 -18.12 1.15 15.61
N LYS A 11 -19.09 1.97 15.17
CA LYS A 11 -20.22 2.39 16.02
C LYS A 11 -21.11 1.21 16.39
N SER A 12 -21.36 0.28 15.47
CA SER A 12 -22.14 -0.95 15.76
C SER A 12 -21.46 -1.84 16.80
N LEU A 13 -20.13 -1.79 16.90
CA LEU A 13 -19.34 -2.41 17.96
C LEU A 13 -19.24 -1.57 19.25
N GLY A 14 -20.06 -0.52 19.39
CA GLY A 14 -20.09 0.37 20.54
C GLY A 14 -18.89 1.30 20.67
N LYS A 15 -18.10 1.50 19.60
CA LYS A 15 -16.95 2.40 19.61
C LYS A 15 -17.36 3.82 19.20
N LYS A 16 -16.69 4.82 19.78
CA LYS A 16 -16.76 6.20 19.29
C LYS A 16 -15.90 6.30 18.03
N ALA A 17 -16.53 6.62 16.91
CA ALA A 17 -15.86 6.74 15.62
C ALA A 17 -16.43 7.92 14.82
N GLU A 18 -15.55 8.59 14.08
CA GLU A 18 -15.87 9.73 13.22
C GLU A 18 -14.78 9.90 12.18
N THR A 19 -15.13 10.49 11.04
CA THR A 19 -14.18 10.84 9.97
C THR A 19 -13.51 12.17 10.30
N VAL A 20 -12.21 12.28 10.03
CA VAL A 20 -11.46 13.54 10.17
C VAL A 20 -11.50 14.28 8.84
N GLU A 21 -11.90 15.55 8.87
CA GLU A 21 -11.87 16.38 7.67
C GLU A 21 -10.43 16.63 7.21
N TYR A 22 -10.16 16.44 5.91
CA TYR A 22 -8.84 16.63 5.34
C TYR A 22 -8.41 18.10 5.38
N LEU A 23 -7.09 18.34 5.49
CA LEU A 23 -6.47 19.67 5.52
C LEU A 23 -6.98 20.61 6.62
N LYS A 24 -7.69 20.08 7.63
CA LYS A 24 -8.11 20.84 8.81
C LYS A 24 -7.53 20.24 10.07
N TRP A 25 -7.05 21.11 10.95
CA TRP A 25 -6.61 20.71 12.27
C TRP A 25 -7.81 20.32 13.12
N LYS A 26 -7.78 19.09 13.62
CA LYS A 26 -8.76 18.56 14.56
C LYS A 26 -8.14 18.42 15.94
N PRO A 27 -8.65 19.13 16.96
CA PRO A 27 -8.20 18.95 18.33
C PRO A 27 -8.66 17.58 18.85
N LEU A 28 -7.73 16.83 19.44
CA LEU A 28 -8.02 15.62 20.23
C LEU A 28 -8.11 15.96 21.71
N THR A 29 -7.26 16.89 22.15
CA THR A 29 -7.25 17.50 23.49
C THR A 29 -6.95 18.99 23.36
N LYS A 30 -6.77 19.69 24.48
CA LYS A 30 -6.32 21.09 24.51
C LYS A 30 -4.99 21.29 23.77
N ASP A 31 -4.08 20.34 23.90
CA ASP A 31 -2.68 20.50 23.47
C ASP A 31 -2.25 19.51 22.38
N ILE A 32 -3.16 18.61 21.98
CA ILE A 32 -2.92 17.63 20.91
C ILE A 32 -3.95 17.83 19.81
N ARG A 33 -3.46 17.97 18.58
CA ARG A 33 -4.30 18.06 17.38
C ARG A 33 -3.71 17.23 16.25
N ILE A 34 -4.57 16.81 15.34
CA ILE A 34 -4.20 16.02 14.18
C ILE A 34 -4.66 16.69 12.89
N LEU A 35 -3.97 16.42 11.79
CA LEU A 35 -4.35 16.85 10.46
C LEU A 35 -4.04 15.75 9.46
N SER A 36 -4.98 15.45 8.58
CA SER A 36 -4.79 14.51 7.47
C SER A 36 -4.53 15.29 6.18
N ILE A 37 -3.44 14.97 5.48
CA ILE A 37 -3.15 15.48 4.13
C ILE A 37 -3.44 14.35 3.14
N PRO A 38 -4.43 14.50 2.25
CA PRO A 38 -4.77 13.47 1.28
C PRO A 38 -3.70 13.37 0.20
N LEU A 39 -3.50 12.16 -0.33
CA LEU A 39 -2.62 11.85 -1.45
C LEU A 39 -3.43 11.33 -2.63
N TYR A 40 -2.82 11.37 -3.82
CA TYR A 40 -3.47 10.95 -5.07
C TYR A 40 -3.94 9.49 -5.08
N ASN A 41 -3.29 8.63 -4.27
CA ASN A 41 -3.56 7.20 -4.18
C ASN A 41 -4.60 6.85 -3.11
N ASP A 42 -5.49 7.79 -2.75
CA ASP A 42 -6.51 7.63 -1.71
C ASP A 42 -5.93 7.19 -0.35
N ASP A 43 -4.68 7.58 -0.10
CA ASP A 43 -3.97 7.45 1.18
C ASP A 43 -3.75 8.83 1.80
N SER A 44 -3.21 8.91 3.01
CA SER A 44 -2.98 10.19 3.67
C SER A 44 -1.69 10.23 4.48
N LEU A 45 -1.12 11.42 4.57
CA LEU A 45 -0.11 11.74 5.56
C LEU A 45 -0.82 12.24 6.83
N LEU A 46 -0.60 11.57 7.95
CA LEU A 46 -1.15 11.99 9.24
C LEU A 46 -0.11 12.83 9.99
N LEU A 47 -0.47 14.09 10.27
CA LEU A 47 0.32 15.00 11.10
C LEU A 47 -0.26 15.04 12.51
N ILE A 48 0.59 14.99 13.52
CA ILE A 48 0.20 15.05 14.93
C ILE A 48 1.04 16.12 15.60
N ASP A 49 0.37 17.12 16.13
CA ASP A 49 0.97 18.25 16.82
C ASP A 49 0.74 18.09 18.32
N THR A 50 1.82 18.03 19.10
CA THR A 50 1.82 17.89 20.57
C THR A 50 2.60 19.04 21.21
N PRO A 51 2.66 19.25 22.53
CA PRO A 51 3.47 20.35 23.10
C PRO A 51 4.93 20.35 22.66
N ASN A 52 5.60 19.20 22.74
CA ASN A 52 7.06 19.10 22.61
C ASN A 52 7.52 18.37 21.34
N ALA A 53 6.60 17.77 20.59
CA ALA A 53 6.91 17.07 19.36
C ALA A 53 5.89 17.32 18.25
N PHE A 54 6.37 17.27 17.01
CA PHE A 54 5.59 17.22 15.79
C PHE A 54 5.86 15.88 15.11
N ILE A 55 4.84 15.05 14.99
CA ILE A 55 4.94 13.69 14.46
C ILE A 55 4.36 13.68 13.05
N ILE A 56 5.13 13.14 12.11
CA ILE A 56 4.76 12.95 10.72
C ILE A 56 4.64 11.46 10.51
N ASN A 57 3.41 10.95 10.41
CA ASN A 57 3.16 9.56 10.09
C ASN A 57 3.00 9.38 8.58
N GLN A 58 4.07 8.86 7.97
CA GLN A 58 4.20 8.52 6.56
C GLN A 58 4.06 7.01 6.30
N ASN A 59 3.38 6.28 7.18
CA ASN A 59 3.12 4.86 6.95
C ASN A 59 2.29 4.67 5.67
N ASP A 60 2.79 3.84 4.77
CA ASP A 60 2.22 3.49 3.45
C ASP A 60 2.00 4.65 2.46
N SER A 61 2.01 5.88 2.95
CA SER A 61 1.84 7.07 2.16
C SER A 61 3.11 7.44 1.37
N LYS A 62 2.91 7.98 0.17
CA LYS A 62 3.99 8.35 -0.77
C LYS A 62 3.80 9.80 -1.26
N PRO A 63 4.01 10.81 -0.39
CA PRO A 63 3.81 12.20 -0.77
C PRO A 63 4.74 12.63 -1.89
N GLN A 64 4.22 13.50 -2.76
CA GLN A 64 4.99 14.12 -3.84
C GLN A 64 5.95 15.19 -3.30
N GLN A 65 6.92 15.59 -4.13
CA GLN A 65 7.91 16.59 -3.75
C GLN A 65 7.28 17.96 -3.41
N SER A 66 6.19 18.36 -4.10
CA SER A 66 5.45 19.59 -3.79
C SER A 66 4.89 19.56 -2.36
N GLN A 67 4.26 18.45 -1.98
CA GLN A 67 3.69 18.23 -0.65
C GLN A 67 4.77 18.26 0.43
N TRP A 68 5.94 17.67 0.17
CA TRP A 68 7.08 17.79 1.08
C TRP A 68 7.55 19.23 1.24
N LYS A 69 7.65 20.00 0.16
CA LYS A 69 8.03 21.42 0.22
C LYS A 69 7.02 22.24 1.02
N LEU A 70 5.72 22.00 0.84
CA LEU A 70 4.67 22.66 1.61
C LEU A 70 4.80 22.33 3.10
N LEU A 71 4.97 21.05 3.43
CA LEU A 71 5.18 20.61 4.82
C LEU A 71 6.44 21.22 5.42
N LYS A 72 7.55 21.27 4.68
CA LYS A 72 8.79 21.92 5.14
C LYS A 72 8.56 23.38 5.48
N SER A 73 7.93 24.14 4.58
CA SER A 73 7.58 25.55 4.79
C SER A 73 6.68 25.73 6.00
N PHE A 74 5.70 24.85 6.20
CA PHE A 74 4.84 24.86 7.38
C PHE A 74 5.66 24.61 8.66
N LEU A 75 6.50 23.57 8.68
CA LEU A 75 7.33 23.24 9.84
C LEU A 75 8.29 24.38 10.20
N ASP A 76 8.93 25.00 9.22
CA ASP A 76 9.87 26.09 9.48
C ASP A 76 9.18 27.35 10.01
N LYS A 77 7.96 27.62 9.56
CA LYS A 77 7.21 28.81 9.97
C LYS A 77 6.50 28.64 11.31
N TYR A 78 6.01 27.43 11.60
CA TYR A 78 5.07 27.21 12.71
C TYR A 78 5.57 26.23 13.78
N CYS A 79 6.64 25.46 13.52
CA CYS A 79 7.21 24.53 14.49
C CYS A 79 8.47 25.14 15.11
N PRO A 80 8.45 25.56 16.40
CA PRO A 80 9.60 26.19 17.04
C PRO A 80 10.78 25.20 17.14
N ALA A 81 12.01 25.72 17.16
CA ALA A 81 13.22 24.89 17.17
C ALA A 81 13.35 23.97 18.40
N SER A 82 12.70 24.31 19.51
CA SER A 82 12.64 23.46 20.72
C SER A 82 11.78 22.20 20.53
N LYS A 83 10.89 22.20 19.54
CA LYS A 83 9.92 21.15 19.29
C LYS A 83 10.50 20.08 18.37
N LYS A 84 10.54 18.84 18.86
CA LYS A 84 11.16 17.72 18.15
C LYS A 84 10.33 17.23 16.99
N ARG A 85 10.96 16.96 15.86
CA ARG A 85 10.31 16.42 14.66
C ARG A 85 10.54 14.92 14.59
N ILE A 86 9.46 14.15 14.48
CA ILE A 86 9.49 12.69 14.48
C ILE A 86 8.88 12.20 13.17
N LEU A 87 9.61 11.35 12.44
CA LEU A 87 9.10 10.70 11.22
C LEU A 87 8.85 9.22 11.48
N LEU A 88 7.60 8.80 11.25
CA LEU A 88 7.23 7.39 11.18
C LEU A 88 7.11 6.99 9.71
N SER A 89 7.82 5.96 9.28
CA SER A 89 7.72 5.48 7.90
C SER A 89 7.85 3.96 7.84
N SER A 90 7.15 3.37 6.88
CA SER A 90 7.16 1.94 6.62
C SER A 90 7.74 1.60 5.26
N TYR A 91 8.22 0.35 5.17
CA TYR A 91 8.49 -0.34 3.92
C TYR A 91 7.68 -1.63 3.89
N SER A 92 6.82 -1.77 2.88
CA SER A 92 6.16 -3.04 2.58
C SER A 92 7.02 -3.82 1.59
N PRO A 93 7.60 -4.97 1.98
CA PRO A 93 8.39 -5.78 1.07
C PRO A 93 7.55 -6.51 0.01
N ALA A 94 6.25 -6.66 0.26
CA ALA A 94 5.28 -7.21 -0.69
C ALA A 94 4.62 -6.11 -1.54
N SER A 95 5.31 -4.97 -1.72
CA SER A 95 4.87 -3.91 -2.64
C SER A 95 4.93 -4.41 -4.10
N PRO A 96 4.06 -3.91 -4.99
CA PRO A 96 4.12 -4.23 -6.42
C PRO A 96 5.50 -4.05 -7.06
N VAL A 97 6.35 -3.16 -6.51
CA VAL A 97 7.71 -2.91 -7.02
C VAL A 97 8.60 -4.16 -7.01
N ASN A 98 8.25 -5.13 -6.16
CA ASN A 98 8.93 -6.39 -5.95
C ASN A 98 8.16 -7.60 -6.51
N SER A 99 6.96 -7.40 -7.05
CA SER A 99 6.05 -8.47 -7.49
C SER A 99 6.29 -8.96 -8.92
N PHE A 100 7.17 -8.30 -9.69
CA PHE A 100 7.32 -8.58 -11.12
C PHE A 100 8.28 -9.74 -11.39
N LEU A 101 7.85 -10.63 -12.29
CA LEU A 101 8.65 -11.70 -12.86
C LEU A 101 8.74 -11.54 -14.38
N ARG A 102 9.92 -11.79 -14.95
CA ARG A 102 10.13 -11.90 -16.39
C ARG A 102 11.03 -13.08 -16.66
N ASN A 103 10.57 -14.03 -17.48
CA ASN A 103 11.29 -15.29 -17.74
C ASN A 103 11.73 -16.00 -16.42
N THR A 104 10.84 -16.05 -15.42
CA THR A 104 11.09 -16.57 -14.05
C THR A 104 12.06 -15.77 -13.17
N GLU A 105 12.73 -14.77 -13.71
CA GLU A 105 13.60 -13.87 -12.93
C GLU A 105 12.82 -12.70 -12.34
N ARG A 106 13.19 -12.27 -11.12
CA ARG A 106 12.56 -11.10 -10.52
C ARG A 106 13.04 -9.82 -11.20
N VAL A 107 12.09 -8.97 -11.56
CA VAL A 107 12.36 -7.59 -11.97
C VAL A 107 12.12 -6.69 -10.77
N SER A 108 13.14 -6.52 -9.93
CA SER A 108 13.09 -5.48 -8.89
C SER A 108 13.47 -4.13 -9.50
N MET A 109 12.67 -3.10 -9.22
CA MET A 109 13.00 -1.73 -9.61
C MET A 109 13.81 -0.98 -8.55
N LYS A 110 13.97 -1.55 -7.36
CA LYS A 110 14.63 -0.90 -6.21
C LYS A 110 15.39 -1.90 -5.37
N GLU A 111 16.53 -1.47 -4.84
CA GLU A 111 17.25 -2.18 -3.81
C GLU A 111 16.85 -1.70 -2.42
N LYS A 112 17.16 -2.48 -1.37
CA LYS A 112 16.90 -2.09 0.02
C LYS A 112 17.54 -0.75 0.37
N LYS A 113 18.78 -0.50 -0.10
CA LYS A 113 19.51 0.76 0.10
C LYS A 113 18.79 1.97 -0.49
N ASP A 114 18.01 1.81 -1.55
CA ASP A 114 17.25 2.91 -2.16
C ASP A 114 16.14 3.40 -1.23
N TYR A 115 15.54 2.48 -0.46
CA TYR A 115 14.58 2.85 0.57
C TYR A 115 15.28 3.60 1.72
N VAL A 116 16.43 3.11 2.20
CA VAL A 116 17.18 3.80 3.28
C VAL A 116 17.60 5.20 2.86
N LYS A 117 18.09 5.35 1.61
CA LYS A 117 18.42 6.65 1.02
C LYS A 117 17.20 7.56 0.96
N TYR A 118 16.05 7.05 0.51
CA TYR A 118 14.81 7.81 0.44
C TYR A 118 14.41 8.38 1.82
N VAL A 119 14.38 7.55 2.87
CA VAL A 119 14.01 8.03 4.21
C VAL A 119 15.07 8.97 4.80
N CYS A 120 16.36 8.75 4.52
CA CYS A 120 17.42 9.67 4.96
C CYS A 120 17.28 11.05 4.32
N VAL A 121 17.01 11.11 3.01
CA VAL A 121 16.75 12.37 2.29
C VAL A 121 15.55 13.08 2.88
N ASN A 122 14.45 12.37 3.16
CA ASN A 122 13.27 12.96 3.79
C ASN A 122 13.59 13.49 5.21
N CYS A 123 14.36 12.73 5.99
CA CYS A 123 14.78 13.15 7.33
C CYS A 123 15.60 14.45 7.29
N GLN A 124 16.58 14.52 6.39
CA GLN A 124 17.42 15.70 6.21
C GLN A 124 16.59 16.89 5.70
N PHE A 125 15.75 16.66 4.70
CA PHE A 125 14.92 17.70 4.09
C PHE A 125 13.93 18.31 5.08
N LEU A 126 13.30 17.49 5.93
CA LEU A 126 12.30 17.95 6.92
C LEU A 126 12.91 18.38 8.25
N GLY A 127 14.22 18.19 8.45
CA GLY A 127 14.90 18.48 9.71
C GLY A 127 14.42 17.57 10.85
N ILE A 128 14.26 16.28 10.57
CA ILE A 128 13.77 15.28 11.53
C ILE A 128 14.83 15.05 12.62
N ASP A 129 14.38 14.97 13.88
CA ASP A 129 15.21 14.61 15.03
C ASP A 129 15.21 13.10 15.28
N TYR A 130 14.06 12.45 15.14
CA TYR A 130 13.88 11.01 15.37
C TYR A 130 13.20 10.32 14.19
N PHE A 131 13.81 9.26 13.68
CA PHE A 131 13.18 8.37 12.72
C PHE A 131 12.80 7.06 13.41
N MET A 132 11.55 6.64 13.25
CA MET A 132 11.07 5.36 13.76
C MET A 132 10.58 4.50 12.59
N PRO A 133 11.19 3.33 12.36
CA PRO A 133 10.67 2.37 11.40
C PRO A 133 9.34 1.83 11.92
N PHE A 134 8.27 2.14 11.20
CA PHE A 134 6.91 1.75 11.55
C PHE A 134 6.47 0.62 10.60
N ALA A 135 5.72 -0.36 11.11
CA ALA A 135 5.13 -1.47 10.35
C ALA A 135 6.05 -2.27 9.38
N SER A 136 7.38 -2.13 9.44
CA SER A 136 8.32 -2.75 8.49
C SER A 136 8.77 -4.16 8.89
N GLN A 137 8.23 -4.69 9.98
CA GLN A 137 8.67 -5.96 10.59
C GLN A 137 7.83 -7.18 10.17
N ALA A 138 6.88 -7.02 9.24
CA ALA A 138 6.06 -8.11 8.73
C ALA A 138 6.91 -9.29 8.21
N ILE A 139 6.44 -10.51 8.45
CA ILE A 139 7.01 -11.76 7.94
C ILE A 139 5.90 -12.53 7.24
N PHE A 140 6.20 -13.02 6.05
CA PHE A 140 5.28 -13.73 5.18
C PHE A 140 5.52 -15.23 5.30
N TYR A 141 4.51 -15.99 5.71
CA TYR A 141 4.63 -17.44 5.93
C TYR A 141 3.85 -18.27 4.91
N ARG A 142 3.04 -17.65 4.06
CA ARG A 142 2.35 -18.35 2.96
C ARG A 142 3.30 -18.53 1.79
N SER A 143 3.26 -19.67 1.13
CA SER A 143 4.03 -20.03 -0.06
C SER A 143 3.82 -19.08 -1.26
N ASP A 144 2.70 -18.36 -1.31
CA ASP A 144 2.40 -17.37 -2.35
C ASP A 144 2.89 -15.93 -2.03
N SER A 145 3.44 -15.71 -0.83
CA SER A 145 3.92 -14.40 -0.37
C SER A 145 5.29 -14.44 0.34
N ASP A 146 5.82 -15.63 0.67
CA ASP A 146 7.12 -15.81 1.34
C ASP A 146 8.27 -15.15 0.57
N TRP A 147 8.14 -15.09 -0.75
CA TRP A 147 9.03 -14.40 -1.67
C TRP A 147 9.25 -12.94 -1.27
N ALA A 148 8.31 -12.29 -0.60
CA ALA A 148 8.44 -10.90 -0.17
C ALA A 148 9.51 -10.75 0.92
N ASN A 149 9.72 -11.77 1.75
CA ASN A 149 10.69 -11.70 2.86
C ASN A 149 12.11 -11.34 2.40
N SER A 150 12.52 -11.74 1.19
CA SER A 150 13.84 -11.40 0.64
C SER A 150 14.05 -9.90 0.45
N PHE A 151 12.97 -9.13 0.27
CA PHE A 151 13.01 -7.68 0.06
C PHE A 151 12.85 -6.88 1.34
N LYS A 152 12.54 -7.52 2.48
CA LYS A 152 12.38 -6.84 3.76
C LYS A 152 13.59 -5.95 4.06
N VAL A 153 13.33 -4.68 4.34
CA VAL A 153 14.33 -3.76 4.91
C VAL A 153 14.32 -3.97 6.41
N THR A 154 15.39 -4.58 6.91
CA THR A 154 15.60 -4.82 8.33
C THR A 154 16.13 -3.58 9.05
N TYR A 155 16.16 -3.62 10.38
CA TYR A 155 16.84 -2.58 11.14
C TYR A 155 18.35 -2.53 10.81
N ASP A 156 18.98 -3.68 10.56
CA ASP A 156 20.39 -3.75 10.20
C ASP A 156 20.64 -3.11 8.84
N ASP A 157 19.76 -3.32 7.86
CA ASP A 157 19.81 -2.64 6.55
C ASP A 157 19.74 -1.11 6.72
N LEU A 158 18.84 -0.63 7.59
CA LEU A 158 18.72 0.80 7.93
C LEU A 158 19.99 1.31 8.58
N ALA A 159 20.47 0.65 9.64
CA ALA A 159 21.64 1.06 10.41
C ALA A 159 22.92 1.10 9.56
N ALA A 160 23.15 0.08 8.73
CA ALA A 160 24.32 -0.01 7.87
C ALA A 160 24.40 1.10 6.80
N ASN A 161 23.25 1.64 6.38
CA ASN A 161 23.16 2.65 5.33
C ASN A 161 22.63 4.01 5.83
N TRP A 162 22.55 4.20 7.16
CA TRP A 162 21.97 5.41 7.74
C TRP A 162 22.90 6.61 7.60
N THR A 163 22.44 7.66 6.92
CA THR A 163 23.24 8.88 6.67
C THR A 163 22.54 10.16 7.13
N ALA A 164 21.33 10.06 7.69
CA ALA A 164 20.64 11.21 8.25
C ALA A 164 21.18 11.57 9.65
N LYS A 165 21.12 12.86 9.98
CA LYS A 165 21.42 13.35 11.34
C LYS A 165 20.36 12.93 12.37
N ALA A 166 19.15 12.61 11.90
CA ALA A 166 18.08 12.09 12.73
C ALA A 166 18.54 10.82 13.45
N ARG A 167 18.16 10.68 14.72
CA ARG A 167 18.39 9.45 15.49
C ARG A 167 17.52 8.34 14.91
N LEU A 168 18.16 7.30 14.39
CA LEU A 168 17.51 6.06 13.97
C LEU A 168 17.11 5.25 15.20
N LEU A 169 15.81 5.09 15.44
CA LEU A 169 15.28 4.28 16.53
C LEU A 169 15.04 2.83 16.12
N PRO A 170 15.27 1.84 17.01
CA PRO A 170 14.90 0.44 16.77
C PRO A 170 13.39 0.25 16.52
N PRO A 171 12.97 -0.87 15.88
CA PRO A 171 11.58 -1.27 15.86
C PRO A 171 11.02 -1.40 17.28
N TYR A 172 9.69 -1.23 17.42
CA TYR A 172 9.00 -1.28 18.71
C TYR A 172 9.56 -0.31 19.76
N SER A 173 10.06 0.85 19.31
CA SER A 173 10.47 1.95 20.18
C SER A 173 9.28 2.70 20.75
N THR A 174 9.42 3.16 21.98
CA THR A 174 8.53 4.11 22.65
C THR A 174 9.32 5.38 22.93
N ILE A 175 8.70 6.54 22.66
CA ILE A 175 9.27 7.85 23.00
C ILE A 175 8.31 8.51 23.99
N ASP A 176 8.81 8.84 25.16
CA ASP A 176 8.10 9.73 26.07
C ASP A 176 8.16 11.16 25.49
N LEU A 177 7.03 11.73 25.09
CA LEU A 177 7.01 13.03 24.41
C LEU A 177 7.28 14.22 25.36
N GLN A 178 7.37 14.02 26.68
CA GLN A 178 7.71 15.08 27.62
C GLN A 178 9.21 15.15 27.86
N SER A 179 9.82 14.02 28.21
CA SER A 179 11.23 13.86 28.54
C SER A 179 12.10 13.52 27.32
N LEU A 180 11.49 13.08 26.22
CA LEU A 180 12.14 12.56 25.02
C LEU A 180 13.00 11.31 25.27
N VAL A 181 12.82 10.66 26.42
CA VAL A 181 13.45 9.38 26.72
C VAL A 181 12.87 8.32 25.78
N CYS A 182 13.78 7.57 25.15
CA CYS A 182 13.45 6.51 24.22
C CYS A 182 13.72 5.15 24.88
N SER A 183 12.76 4.23 24.79
CA SER A 183 12.93 2.81 25.13
C SER A 183 12.54 1.96 23.93
N PHE A 184 12.95 0.69 23.89
CA PHE A 184 12.57 -0.24 22.83
C PHE A 184 12.48 -1.66 23.39
N LYS A 185 11.66 -2.49 22.74
CA LYS A 185 11.63 -3.92 23.05
C LYS A 185 12.85 -4.60 22.42
N PRO A 186 13.57 -5.48 23.12
CA PRO A 186 14.64 -6.27 22.51
C PRO A 186 14.05 -7.29 21.52
N VAL A 187 14.88 -7.72 20.56
CA VAL A 187 14.49 -8.64 19.48
C VAL A 187 13.85 -9.93 20.00
N SER A 188 14.36 -10.45 21.12
CA SER A 188 13.85 -11.64 21.80
C SER A 188 12.37 -11.55 22.19
N ASP A 189 11.87 -10.33 22.43
CA ASP A 189 10.55 -10.11 23.03
C ASP A 189 9.44 -9.94 21.98
N TYR A 190 9.81 -9.83 20.70
CA TYR A 190 8.85 -9.66 19.60
C TYR A 190 9.07 -10.63 18.43
N ASN A 191 10.17 -11.38 18.40
CA ASN A 191 10.34 -12.51 17.50
C ASN A 191 9.66 -13.75 18.10
N HIS A 192 8.38 -13.90 17.80
CA HIS A 192 7.61 -15.09 18.18
C HIS A 192 8.07 -16.34 17.40
N SER A 193 7.84 -17.51 18.00
CA SER A 193 8.08 -18.82 17.38
C SER A 193 7.29 -18.94 16.06
N PRO A 194 7.94 -19.28 14.92
CA PRO A 194 7.29 -19.25 13.61
C PRO A 194 6.24 -20.35 13.43
N GLU A 195 6.25 -21.41 14.23
CA GLU A 195 5.43 -22.62 14.07
C GLU A 195 3.93 -22.31 14.08
N GLU A 196 3.48 -21.43 15.00
CA GLU A 196 2.07 -21.05 15.08
C GLU A 196 1.63 -20.30 13.82
N TYR A 197 2.46 -19.39 13.33
CA TYR A 197 2.17 -18.60 12.13
C TYR A 197 2.21 -19.45 10.86
N ILE A 198 3.15 -20.38 10.74
CA ILE A 198 3.22 -21.35 9.64
C ILE A 198 1.97 -22.23 9.64
N ARG A 199 1.55 -22.73 10.82
CA ARG A 199 0.32 -23.52 10.94
C ARG A 199 -0.90 -22.72 10.50
N LYS A 200 -1.04 -21.47 10.97
CA LYS A 200 -2.12 -20.56 10.56
C LYS A 200 -2.09 -20.29 9.04
N ALA A 201 -0.92 -20.02 8.47
CA ALA A 201 -0.74 -19.78 7.05
C ALA A 201 -1.23 -20.96 6.21
N ARG A 202 -0.84 -22.19 6.56
CA ARG A 202 -1.30 -23.42 5.88
C ARG A 202 -2.81 -23.58 5.89
N VAL A 203 -3.46 -23.33 7.04
CA VAL A 203 -4.93 -23.41 7.15
C VAL A 203 -5.61 -22.44 6.17
N TYR A 204 -5.10 -21.21 6.07
CA TYR A 204 -5.64 -20.23 5.11
C TYR A 204 -5.36 -20.62 3.65
N GLU A 205 -4.19 -21.17 3.35
CA GLU A 205 -3.86 -21.65 1.99
C GLU A 205 -4.76 -22.80 1.55
N GLU A 206 -5.05 -23.77 2.43
CA GLU A 206 -5.97 -24.86 2.12
C GLU A 206 -7.39 -24.34 1.89
N LYS A 207 -7.86 -23.40 2.72
CA LYS A 207 -9.15 -22.73 2.50
C LYS A 207 -9.20 -22.01 1.16
N ASP A 208 -8.12 -21.36 0.75
CA ASP A 208 -8.06 -20.66 -0.54
C ASP A 208 -8.06 -21.63 -1.74
N LYS A 209 -7.54 -22.85 -1.57
CA LYS A 209 -7.58 -23.91 -2.60
C LYS A 209 -8.99 -24.49 -2.79
N GLU A 210 -9.83 -24.46 -1.76
CA GLU A 210 -11.23 -24.89 -1.83
C GLU A 210 -12.12 -23.89 -2.59
N ALA A 211 -11.67 -22.65 -2.75
CA ALA A 211 -12.43 -21.64 -3.49
C ALA A 211 -12.60 -22.04 -4.97
N VAL A 212 -13.84 -21.97 -5.46
CA VAL A 212 -14.21 -22.24 -6.86
C VAL A 212 -14.72 -20.95 -7.49
N ILE A 213 -14.15 -20.60 -8.64
CA ILE A 213 -14.63 -19.49 -9.48
C ILE A 213 -15.77 -20.02 -10.35
N ASN A 214 -16.96 -19.44 -10.19
CA ASN A 214 -18.14 -19.82 -10.97
C ASN A 214 -18.48 -18.75 -12.05
N ASP A 215 -19.52 -19.02 -12.86
CA ASP A 215 -19.94 -18.11 -13.93
C ASP A 215 -20.36 -16.72 -13.44
N THR A 216 -20.89 -16.61 -12.22
CA THR A 216 -21.24 -15.32 -11.62
C THR A 216 -19.98 -14.49 -11.35
N ASP A 217 -18.92 -15.12 -10.84
CA ASP A 217 -17.64 -14.46 -10.59
C ASP A 217 -16.99 -14.03 -11.92
N LEU A 218 -17.03 -14.88 -12.95
CA LEU A 218 -16.54 -14.54 -14.28
C LEU A 218 -17.31 -13.36 -14.89
N GLU A 219 -18.62 -13.31 -14.72
CA GLU A 219 -19.44 -12.21 -15.21
C GLU A 219 -19.16 -10.90 -14.44
N LYS A 220 -18.95 -10.98 -13.12
CA LYS A 220 -18.50 -9.83 -12.30
C LYS A 220 -17.14 -9.32 -12.79
N LEU A 221 -16.17 -10.20 -12.99
CA LEU A 221 -14.84 -9.86 -13.49
C LEU A 221 -14.93 -9.22 -14.88
N ARG A 222 -15.76 -9.79 -15.78
CA ARG A 222 -15.98 -9.25 -17.12
C ARG A 222 -16.55 -7.84 -17.07
N LYS A 223 -17.61 -7.64 -16.26
CA LYS A 223 -18.20 -6.31 -16.03
C LYS A 223 -17.17 -5.33 -15.47
N LYS A 224 -16.34 -5.76 -14.51
CA LYS A 224 -15.28 -4.92 -13.93
C LYS A 224 -14.29 -4.46 -14.99
N MET A 225 -13.73 -5.38 -15.76
CA MET A 225 -12.73 -5.07 -16.80
C MET A 225 -13.32 -4.23 -17.95
N ASN A 226 -14.59 -4.45 -18.28
CA ASN A 226 -15.25 -3.75 -19.38
C ASN A 226 -15.44 -2.24 -19.15
N ARG A 227 -15.50 -1.79 -17.89
CA ARG A 227 -15.62 -0.35 -17.58
C ARG A 227 -14.45 0.46 -18.14
N ASN A 228 -13.26 -0.13 -18.23
CA ASN A 228 -12.04 0.48 -18.78
C ASN A 228 -11.61 -0.15 -20.13
N SER A 229 -12.50 -0.88 -20.81
CA SER A 229 -12.16 -1.64 -22.03
C SER A 229 -11.50 -0.80 -23.13
N ALA A 230 -11.95 0.44 -23.36
CA ALA A 230 -11.36 1.32 -24.37
C ALA A 230 -9.89 1.67 -24.07
N LEU A 231 -9.58 2.01 -22.81
CA LEU A 231 -8.21 2.25 -22.37
C LEU A 231 -7.38 0.96 -22.42
N PHE A 232 -7.97 -0.18 -22.04
CA PHE A 232 -7.29 -1.47 -22.12
C PHE A 232 -7.02 -1.90 -23.56
N CYS A 233 -7.84 -1.55 -24.55
CA CYS A 233 -7.52 -1.79 -25.97
C CYS A 233 -6.25 -1.03 -26.38
N MET A 234 -6.07 0.20 -25.90
CA MET A 234 -4.91 1.03 -26.21
C MET A 234 -3.65 0.56 -25.48
N LEU A 235 -3.76 0.30 -24.18
CA LEU A 235 -2.63 -0.02 -23.31
C LEU A 235 -2.20 -1.50 -23.39
N PHE A 236 -3.17 -2.39 -23.59
CA PHE A 236 -3.00 -3.85 -23.55
C PHE A 236 -3.73 -4.55 -24.72
N PRO A 237 -3.44 -4.21 -26.00
CA PRO A 237 -4.18 -4.75 -27.14
C PRO A 237 -4.16 -6.29 -27.23
N LYS A 238 -3.15 -6.97 -26.66
CA LYS A 238 -3.07 -8.44 -26.56
C LYS A 238 -3.74 -9.02 -25.32
N GLY A 239 -4.51 -8.23 -24.59
CA GLY A 239 -5.15 -8.63 -23.34
C GLY A 239 -4.18 -8.91 -22.20
N PHE A 240 -4.70 -9.50 -21.14
CA PHE A 240 -3.96 -9.93 -19.95
C PHE A 240 -4.70 -11.09 -19.28
N SER A 241 -4.05 -11.76 -18.34
CA SER A 241 -4.57 -12.98 -17.73
C SER A 241 -4.47 -12.99 -16.20
N PHE A 242 -5.21 -13.91 -15.61
CA PHE A 242 -5.17 -14.26 -14.20
C PHE A 242 -4.84 -15.75 -14.08
N ASP A 243 -3.80 -16.06 -13.32
CA ASP A 243 -3.35 -17.41 -13.00
C ASP A 243 -3.81 -17.73 -11.58
N LEU A 244 -4.72 -18.70 -11.49
CA LEU A 244 -5.35 -19.14 -10.25
C LEU A 244 -4.86 -20.53 -9.82
N GLY A 245 -3.67 -20.91 -10.29
CA GLY A 245 -3.02 -22.21 -10.05
C GLY A 245 -3.46 -23.28 -11.05
N ASN A 246 -4.70 -23.76 -10.94
CA ASN A 246 -5.25 -24.83 -11.80
C ASN A 246 -6.19 -24.31 -12.91
N SER A 247 -6.40 -23.00 -12.97
CA SER A 247 -7.30 -22.36 -13.92
C SER A 247 -6.70 -21.04 -14.36
N PHE A 248 -6.78 -20.77 -15.66
CA PHE A 248 -6.39 -19.50 -16.24
C PHE A 248 -7.61 -18.75 -16.76
N ILE A 249 -7.63 -17.45 -16.50
CA ILE A 249 -8.66 -16.55 -17.00
C ILE A 249 -7.96 -15.54 -17.90
N TYR A 250 -8.37 -15.43 -19.16
CA TYR A 250 -7.85 -14.45 -20.11
C TYR A 250 -8.93 -13.42 -20.45
N TYR A 251 -8.56 -12.14 -20.39
CA TYR A 251 -9.43 -11.03 -20.81
C TYR A 251 -8.93 -10.43 -22.13
N ASN A 252 -9.83 -10.35 -23.11
CA ASN A 252 -9.57 -9.68 -24.39
C ASN A 252 -10.32 -8.33 -24.43
N PRO A 253 -9.63 -7.18 -24.42
CA PRO A 253 -10.27 -5.87 -24.37
C PRO A 253 -11.04 -5.53 -25.65
N TRP A 254 -10.61 -6.03 -26.83
CA TRP A 254 -11.30 -5.79 -28.10
C TRP A 254 -12.66 -6.46 -28.15
N THR A 255 -12.72 -7.72 -27.73
CA THR A 255 -13.97 -8.50 -27.76
C THR A 255 -14.79 -8.34 -26.48
N ARG A 256 -14.21 -7.75 -25.42
CA ARG A 256 -14.83 -7.59 -24.09
C ARG A 256 -15.27 -8.93 -23.45
N LYS A 257 -14.57 -10.01 -23.84
CA LYS A 257 -14.83 -11.38 -23.39
C LYS A 257 -13.77 -11.85 -22.42
N ILE A 258 -14.22 -12.68 -21.49
CA ILE A 258 -13.37 -13.52 -20.65
C ILE A 258 -13.38 -14.94 -21.20
N ILE A 259 -12.21 -15.55 -21.26
CA ILE A 259 -12.03 -16.94 -21.67
C ILE A 259 -11.34 -17.66 -20.52
N GLN A 260 -12.03 -18.64 -19.94
CA GLN A 260 -11.40 -19.56 -18.99
C GLN A 260 -10.80 -20.73 -19.77
N SER A 261 -9.56 -21.10 -19.45
CA SER A 261 -8.85 -22.18 -20.14
C SER A 261 -7.88 -22.87 -19.17
N PRO A 262 -7.62 -24.18 -19.34
CA PRO A 262 -6.49 -24.83 -18.67
C PRO A 262 -5.13 -24.39 -19.23
N GLU A 263 -5.09 -23.79 -20.43
CA GLU A 263 -3.85 -23.35 -21.05
C GLU A 263 -3.54 -21.88 -20.73
N LYS A 264 -2.27 -21.62 -20.40
CA LYS A 264 -1.79 -20.29 -20.04
C LYS A 264 -1.69 -19.38 -21.26
N LYS A 265 -2.56 -18.37 -21.34
CA LYS A 265 -2.48 -17.27 -22.32
C LYS A 265 -2.09 -15.97 -21.62
N LEU A 266 -0.78 -15.66 -21.61
CA LEU A 266 -0.23 -14.53 -20.85
C LEU A 266 -0.72 -13.14 -21.30
N GLY A 267 -0.97 -12.91 -22.59
CA GLY A 267 -1.23 -11.55 -23.10
C GLY A 267 -0.04 -10.61 -22.87
N HIS A 268 -0.28 -9.39 -22.40
CA HIS A 268 0.76 -8.45 -21.97
C HIS A 268 1.35 -8.80 -20.60
N PHE A 269 0.53 -9.24 -19.67
CA PHE A 269 0.94 -9.65 -18.33
C PHE A 269 -0.08 -10.61 -17.73
N CYS A 270 0.35 -11.34 -16.70
CA CYS A 270 -0.48 -12.27 -15.96
C CYS A 270 -0.37 -11.99 -14.47
N LEU A 271 -1.52 -11.87 -13.80
CA LEU A 271 -1.60 -11.74 -12.34
C LEU A 271 -1.75 -13.13 -11.74
N VAL A 272 -0.77 -13.58 -10.97
CA VAL A 272 -0.84 -14.82 -10.20
C VAL A 272 -1.39 -14.47 -8.83
N ILE A 273 -2.59 -14.96 -8.54
CA ILE A 273 -3.36 -14.58 -7.34
C ILE A 273 -4.12 -15.79 -6.78
N PRO A 274 -4.33 -15.86 -5.45
CA PRO A 274 -5.23 -16.84 -4.85
C PRO A 274 -6.66 -16.68 -5.34
N ARG A 275 -7.38 -17.80 -5.51
CA ARG A 275 -8.78 -17.80 -5.97
C ARG A 275 -9.71 -17.05 -5.02
N GLN A 276 -9.57 -17.31 -3.73
CA GLN A 276 -10.38 -16.65 -2.71
C GLN A 276 -10.19 -15.13 -2.75
N ALA A 277 -8.95 -14.66 -2.88
CA ALA A 277 -8.66 -13.24 -3.02
C ALA A 277 -9.35 -12.61 -4.24
N LEU A 278 -9.30 -13.27 -5.40
CA LEU A 278 -10.05 -12.81 -6.58
C LEU A 278 -11.56 -12.75 -6.29
N LYS A 279 -12.10 -13.76 -5.60
CA LYS A 279 -13.53 -13.81 -5.27
C LYS A 279 -13.94 -12.68 -4.35
N ASP A 280 -13.17 -12.43 -3.29
CA ASP A 280 -13.43 -11.37 -2.32
C ASP A 280 -13.44 -9.99 -3.00
N VAL A 281 -12.43 -9.68 -3.83
CA VAL A 281 -12.38 -8.37 -4.48
C VAL A 281 -13.52 -8.16 -5.50
N LEU A 282 -14.02 -9.24 -6.09
CA LEU A 282 -15.19 -9.19 -6.98
C LEU A 282 -16.51 -9.10 -6.22
N GLU A 283 -16.59 -9.73 -5.05
CA GLU A 283 -17.74 -9.63 -4.15
C GLU A 283 -17.92 -8.20 -3.63
N PHE A 284 -16.84 -7.54 -3.26
CA PHE A 284 -16.86 -6.20 -2.69
C PHE A 284 -16.63 -5.06 -3.70
N ASP A 285 -16.48 -5.36 -5.00
CA ASP A 285 -16.16 -4.41 -6.09
C ASP A 285 -14.89 -3.56 -5.85
N HIS A 286 -13.89 -4.12 -5.15
CA HIS A 286 -12.62 -3.48 -4.79
C HIS A 286 -11.43 -4.21 -5.43
N PHE A 287 -11.36 -4.22 -6.75
CA PHE A 287 -10.38 -5.02 -7.50
C PHE A 287 -8.94 -4.54 -7.33
N GLY A 288 -8.76 -3.24 -7.11
CA GLY A 288 -7.49 -2.59 -6.78
C GLY A 288 -6.85 -3.15 -5.51
N ASP A 289 -7.62 -3.82 -4.64
CA ASP A 289 -7.06 -4.51 -3.48
C ASP A 289 -6.02 -5.57 -3.90
N LEU A 290 -6.17 -6.21 -5.06
CA LEU A 290 -5.16 -7.14 -5.60
C LEU A 290 -3.81 -6.48 -5.90
N GLY A 291 -3.79 -5.15 -6.09
CA GLY A 291 -2.58 -4.36 -6.32
C GLY A 291 -1.90 -3.90 -5.03
N ILE A 292 -2.59 -3.94 -3.90
CA ILE A 292 -2.02 -3.62 -2.58
C ILE A 292 -1.79 -4.89 -1.75
N THR A 293 -2.39 -6.01 -2.13
CA THR A 293 -2.27 -7.26 -1.40
C THR A 293 -0.91 -7.91 -1.58
N MET A 294 -0.44 -8.51 -0.49
CA MET A 294 0.93 -8.96 -0.31
C MET A 294 1.25 -10.32 -0.98
N PHE A 295 0.34 -10.83 -1.81
CA PHE A 295 0.41 -12.17 -2.43
C PHE A 295 0.36 -12.13 -3.97
N THR A 296 0.17 -10.97 -4.59
CA THR A 296 0.06 -10.87 -6.05
C THR A 296 1.45 -10.88 -6.69
N LEU A 297 1.70 -11.88 -7.54
CA LEU A 297 2.85 -11.89 -8.45
C LEU A 297 2.41 -11.50 -9.86
N ILE A 298 3.28 -10.82 -10.59
CA ILE A 298 2.98 -10.27 -11.92
C ILE A 298 3.98 -10.82 -12.91
N ILE A 299 3.54 -11.73 -13.78
CA ILE A 299 4.37 -12.26 -14.86
C ILE A 299 4.24 -11.35 -16.06
N LEU A 300 5.35 -10.71 -16.45
CA LEU A 300 5.43 -9.82 -17.60
C LEU A 300 5.74 -10.61 -18.87
N ASN A 301 5.05 -10.28 -19.96
CA ASN A 301 5.55 -10.62 -21.29
C ASN A 301 6.84 -9.83 -21.56
N LYS A 302 7.75 -10.35 -22.42
CA LYS A 302 9.11 -9.82 -22.63
C LYS A 302 9.15 -8.32 -22.93
N SER A 303 8.16 -7.80 -23.65
CA SER A 303 8.09 -6.38 -24.04
C SER A 303 7.29 -5.48 -23.06
N THR A 304 6.60 -6.04 -22.07
CA THR A 304 5.73 -5.26 -21.18
C THR A 304 6.55 -4.60 -20.08
N SER A 305 6.40 -3.28 -19.94
CA SER A 305 7.00 -2.49 -18.86
C SER A 305 6.21 -2.64 -17.56
N PRO A 306 6.87 -2.81 -16.39
CA PRO A 306 6.21 -2.78 -15.08
C PRO A 306 5.33 -1.54 -14.88
N LYS A 307 5.77 -0.38 -15.40
CA LYS A 307 5.03 0.89 -15.33
C LYS A 307 3.63 0.81 -15.93
N MET A 308 3.45 0.03 -16.99
CA MET A 308 2.14 -0.16 -17.61
C MET A 308 1.18 -0.91 -16.68
N VAL A 309 1.68 -1.89 -15.93
CA VAL A 309 0.85 -2.63 -14.96
C VAL A 309 0.46 -1.75 -13.77
N TYR A 310 1.30 -0.79 -13.37
CA TYR A 310 0.87 0.25 -12.42
C TYR A 310 -0.29 1.07 -12.96
N VAL A 311 -0.23 1.47 -14.24
CA VAL A 311 -1.35 2.18 -14.88
C VAL A 311 -2.62 1.32 -14.86
N PHE A 312 -2.51 0.01 -15.07
CA PHE A 312 -3.64 -0.90 -14.91
C PHE A 312 -4.24 -0.83 -13.50
N PHE A 313 -3.44 -1.00 -12.44
CA PHE A 313 -3.95 -0.92 -11.08
C PHE A 313 -4.52 0.46 -10.74
N MET A 314 -3.86 1.55 -11.13
CA MET A 314 -4.39 2.91 -10.94
C MET A 314 -5.79 3.07 -11.57
N LEU A 315 -5.96 2.65 -12.83
CA LEU A 315 -7.24 2.78 -13.52
C LEU A 315 -8.36 1.98 -12.83
N VAL A 316 -8.03 0.77 -12.35
CA VAL A 316 -9.01 -0.07 -11.68
C VAL A 316 -9.32 0.45 -10.27
N THR A 317 -8.33 0.93 -9.52
CA THR A 317 -8.53 1.55 -8.20
C THR A 317 -9.36 2.82 -8.31
N MET A 318 -9.11 3.69 -9.29
CA MET A 318 -9.94 4.88 -9.52
C MET A 318 -11.42 4.52 -9.78
N GLN A 319 -11.66 3.37 -10.41
CA GLN A 319 -13.00 2.84 -10.62
C GLN A 319 -13.60 2.26 -9.32
N ASP A 320 -12.82 1.58 -8.47
CA ASP A 320 -13.29 1.08 -7.16
C ASP A 320 -13.82 2.22 -6.28
N TYR A 321 -13.13 3.35 -6.28
CA TYR A 321 -13.51 4.56 -5.55
C TYR A 321 -14.50 5.46 -6.30
N LYS A 322 -15.00 5.02 -7.47
CA LYS A 322 -15.99 5.74 -8.28
C LYS A 322 -15.52 7.12 -8.77
N HIS A 323 -14.21 7.37 -8.77
CA HIS A 323 -13.62 8.63 -9.26
C HIS A 323 -13.88 8.83 -10.74
N THR A 324 -14.00 7.74 -11.52
CA THR A 324 -14.24 7.77 -12.96
C THR A 324 -15.70 7.55 -13.36
N ASP A 325 -16.62 7.39 -12.40
CA ASP A 325 -18.04 7.12 -12.69
C ASP A 325 -18.75 8.33 -13.33
N SER A 326 -18.25 9.54 -13.07
CA SER A 326 -18.74 10.77 -13.70
C SER A 326 -17.66 11.83 -13.82
N LEU A 327 -17.84 12.77 -14.75
CA LEU A 327 -16.95 13.94 -14.88
C LEU A 327 -16.93 14.79 -13.59
N LYS A 328 -18.04 14.80 -12.83
CA LYS A 328 -18.13 15.50 -11.55
C LYS A 328 -17.22 14.85 -10.50
N ASN A 329 -17.29 13.52 -10.35
CA ASN A 329 -16.44 12.78 -9.41
C ASN A 329 -14.97 12.95 -9.78
N PHE A 330 -14.65 12.83 -11.07
CA PHE A 330 -13.29 12.99 -11.55
C PHE A 330 -12.74 14.40 -11.27
N ARG A 331 -13.54 15.44 -11.53
CA ARG A 331 -13.17 16.84 -11.20
C ARG A 331 -13.01 17.05 -9.70
N SER A 332 -13.88 16.46 -8.86
CA SER A 332 -13.77 16.53 -7.41
C SER A 332 -12.46 15.92 -6.93
N TRP A 333 -12.16 14.68 -7.34
CA TRP A 333 -10.91 13.99 -7.04
C TRP A 333 -9.68 14.78 -7.52
N MET A 334 -9.70 15.30 -8.75
CA MET A 334 -8.63 16.14 -9.28
C MET A 334 -8.46 17.42 -8.45
N SER A 335 -9.55 18.10 -8.08
CA SER A 335 -9.48 19.34 -7.30
C SER A 335 -8.92 19.13 -5.90
N GLN A 336 -9.25 18.00 -5.25
CA GLN A 336 -8.75 17.65 -3.93
C GLN A 336 -7.24 17.34 -3.97
N ASN A 337 -6.77 16.75 -5.06
CA ASN A 337 -5.37 16.33 -5.19
C ASN A 337 -4.45 17.41 -5.80
N LEU A 338 -4.99 18.35 -6.58
CA LEU A 338 -4.24 19.47 -7.17
C LEU A 338 -4.21 20.73 -6.28
N ALA A 339 -5.04 20.81 -5.25
CA ALA A 339 -5.07 21.96 -4.33
C ALA A 339 -3.92 21.96 -3.29
N VAL A 340 -2.97 21.02 -3.37
CA VAL A 340 -1.84 20.87 -2.43
C VAL A 340 -0.49 21.18 -3.07
#